data_AF-A0A099KGB2-F1
#
_entry.id   AF-A0A099KGB2-F1
#
_cell.length_a   1.000
_cell.length_b   1.000
_cell.length_c   1.000
_cell.angle_alpha   90.00
_cell.angle_beta   90.00
_cell.angle_gamma   90.00
#
_symmetry.space_group_name_H-M   'P 1'
#
loop_
_entity.id
_entity.type
_entity.pdbx_description
1 polymer ?
#
loop_
_entity_poly.entity_id
_entity_poly.type
_entity_poly.pdbx_seq_one_letter_code
_entity_poly.pdbx_strand_id
1 'polypeptide(L)'
;MRVLLYFLCLSGCLLPLKAQVNPDQITVYFPAFTGQETLGQNVSTVLSLQLAQTTRKKPWPHNPQNLDFGRGMFKWDYAAYNMSQYKQVLSIAQSSKLLAQMIVLGNTQQFGREVVVEVDVLLPSYQSSDKACDFNAKQPCDYRQKNLEVWPLVCGQQKLYTQLPRRRYNMAGIVLDEDVVARFRKVKGLPITSSIQSTEVIGYTGDDLQFLEFNRYLPNAPTKLRSKGNEGYVSLPKISKQNSEFTDMAGGLFQVLRGDWQEAHSSFSRVLNNPVTRIPLKVDAYLLRGMVQFRRGNNGLADLSQAVELAPYDVGAIRYQLTGMLALGNSSDTVKQVLNEKRFLFETDDVWLKDMENFIACSANES
;
A
#
# COMPACT_ATOMS: atom_id res chain seq x y z
N MET A 1 -48.89 32.96 -16.62
CA MET A 1 -47.76 32.19 -17.20
C MET A 1 -46.55 32.34 -16.28
N ARG A 2 -46.34 31.38 -15.37
CA ARG A 2 -45.11 31.24 -14.59
C ARG A 2 -44.42 29.98 -15.13
N VAL A 3 -43.33 30.15 -15.87
CA VAL A 3 -42.42 29.04 -16.20
C VAL A 3 -41.29 29.14 -15.18
N LEU A 4 -41.31 28.22 -14.22
CA LEU A 4 -40.29 28.05 -13.20
C LEU A 4 -39.70 26.65 -13.39
N LEU A 5 -38.36 26.60 -13.46
CA LEU A 5 -37.46 25.51 -13.08
C LEU A 5 -37.73 24.09 -13.58
N TYR A 6 -36.81 23.57 -14.40
CA TYR A 6 -36.15 22.26 -14.18
C TYR A 6 -34.79 22.25 -14.91
N PHE A 7 -33.79 22.87 -14.29
CA PHE A 7 -32.38 22.55 -14.52
C PHE A 7 -31.85 22.01 -13.19
N LEU A 8 -32.03 20.72 -12.95
CA LEU A 8 -31.57 20.03 -11.75
C LEU A 8 -30.62 18.89 -12.16
N CYS A 9 -29.34 19.19 -12.01
CA CYS A 9 -28.24 18.30 -11.63
C CYS A 9 -28.05 16.97 -12.37
N LEU A 10 -27.38 17.04 -13.52
CA LEU A 10 -26.57 15.94 -14.08
C LEU A 10 -25.09 16.09 -13.64
N SER A 11 -24.88 16.27 -12.32
CA SER A 11 -23.56 16.43 -11.70
C SER A 11 -23.39 15.45 -10.53
N GLY A 12 -23.87 14.22 -10.73
CA GLY A 12 -24.00 13.19 -9.72
C GLY A 12 -23.06 12.01 -9.89
N CYS A 13 -21.81 12.20 -10.36
CA CYS A 13 -20.71 11.25 -10.19
C CYS A 13 -19.42 11.96 -10.61
N LEU A 14 -18.31 11.71 -9.91
CA LEU A 14 -17.01 12.37 -10.09
C LEU A 14 -16.87 13.74 -9.41
N LEU A 15 -17.09 13.79 -8.10
CA LEU A 15 -16.24 14.70 -7.33
C LEU A 15 -14.81 14.17 -7.43
N PRO A 16 -13.84 14.91 -8.02
CA PRO A 16 -12.44 14.50 -7.96
C PRO A 16 -12.05 14.49 -6.48
N LEU A 17 -11.83 13.28 -5.94
CA LEU A 17 -11.33 13.12 -4.59
C LEU A 17 -9.87 13.58 -4.58
N LYS A 18 -9.67 14.89 -4.42
CA LYS A 18 -8.42 15.45 -3.90
C LYS A 18 -7.99 14.59 -2.71
N ALA A 19 -6.70 14.31 -2.60
CA ALA A 19 -6.17 13.29 -1.70
C ALA A 19 -6.83 13.33 -0.30
N GLN A 20 -7.16 12.14 0.20
CA GLN A 20 -8.19 12.01 1.23
C GLN A 20 -7.58 12.13 2.62
N VAL A 21 -8.20 12.93 3.50
CA VAL A 21 -7.84 12.94 4.92
C VAL A 21 -8.15 11.58 5.52
N ASN A 22 -7.10 10.95 6.07
CA ASN A 22 -7.20 9.69 6.78
C ASN A 22 -6.56 9.85 8.17
N PRO A 23 -7.34 10.06 9.25
CA PRO A 23 -6.78 10.17 10.59
C PRO A 23 -6.33 8.82 11.17
N ASP A 24 -6.66 7.71 10.50
CA ASP A 24 -6.40 6.37 11.01
C ASP A 24 -4.89 6.08 11.12
N GLN A 25 -4.57 5.20 12.05
CA GLN A 25 -3.23 4.63 12.15
C GLN A 25 -3.15 3.39 11.24
N ILE A 26 -2.12 3.35 10.39
CA ILE A 26 -1.77 2.17 9.60
C ILE A 26 -0.53 1.54 10.22
N THR A 27 -0.68 0.32 10.71
CA THR A 27 0.37 -0.44 11.36
C THR A 27 1.02 -1.40 10.37
N VAL A 28 2.35 -1.35 10.28
CA VAL A 28 3.17 -2.30 9.53
C VAL A 28 3.98 -3.15 10.50
N TYR A 29 3.85 -4.47 10.37
CA TYR A 29 4.53 -5.44 11.22
C TYR A 29 5.77 -6.01 10.51
N PHE A 30 6.90 -5.91 11.19
CA PHE A 30 8.22 -6.35 10.75
C PHE A 30 8.80 -7.35 11.76
N PRO A 31 8.47 -8.65 11.66
CA PRO A 31 9.26 -9.65 12.35
C PRO A 31 10.69 -9.71 11.80
N ALA A 32 11.59 -10.36 12.52
CA ALA A 32 12.91 -10.64 12.01
C ALA A 32 12.80 -11.53 10.77
N PHE A 33 13.66 -11.29 9.78
CA PHE A 33 13.72 -12.20 8.64
C PHE A 33 14.48 -13.46 9.05
N THR A 34 14.25 -14.56 8.34
CA THR A 34 15.10 -15.74 8.52
C THR A 34 16.47 -15.48 7.90
N GLY A 35 17.53 -16.05 8.46
CA GLY A 35 18.90 -15.85 7.99
C GLY A 35 19.92 -16.29 9.04
N GLN A 36 21.21 -16.25 8.69
CA GLN A 36 22.28 -16.60 9.61
C GLN A 36 22.42 -15.56 10.73
N GLU A 37 22.62 -16.03 11.96
CA GLU A 37 22.86 -15.20 13.15
C GLU A 37 21.87 -14.03 13.31
N THR A 38 22.36 -12.79 13.24
CA THR A 38 21.58 -11.55 13.37
C THR A 38 21.20 -10.95 12.01
N LEU A 39 21.63 -11.55 10.90
CA LEU A 39 21.51 -10.96 9.56
C LEU A 39 20.06 -10.64 9.21
N GLY A 40 19.14 -11.58 9.44
CA GLY A 40 17.73 -11.40 9.14
C GLY A 40 17.06 -10.29 9.96
N GLN A 41 17.46 -10.12 11.22
CA GLN A 41 17.00 -9.00 12.05
C GLN A 41 17.50 -7.65 11.51
N ASN A 42 18.77 -7.59 11.11
CA ASN A 42 19.40 -6.38 10.59
C ASN A 42 18.72 -5.96 9.28
N VAL A 43 18.50 -6.90 8.37
CA VAL A 43 17.81 -6.64 7.10
C VAL A 43 16.36 -6.20 7.32
N SER A 44 15.61 -6.85 8.21
CA SER A 44 14.24 -6.43 8.54
C SER A 44 14.21 -4.98 9.05
N THR A 45 15.17 -4.62 9.91
CA THR A 45 15.37 -3.24 10.37
C THR A 45 15.63 -2.29 9.19
N VAL A 46 16.58 -2.64 8.33
CA VAL A 46 16.95 -1.85 7.15
C VAL A 46 15.74 -1.60 6.23
N LEU A 47 14.99 -2.63 5.86
CA LEU A 47 13.82 -2.51 5.00
C LEU A 47 12.68 -1.74 5.66
N SER A 48 12.50 -1.87 6.98
CA SER A 48 11.50 -1.08 7.70
C SER A 48 11.78 0.42 7.63
N LEU A 49 13.06 0.81 7.72
CA LEU A 49 13.49 2.21 7.59
C LEU A 49 13.32 2.70 6.15
N GLN A 50 13.61 1.87 5.14
CA GLN A 50 13.30 2.20 3.74
C GLN A 50 11.81 2.43 3.52
N LEU A 51 10.95 1.56 4.06
CA LEU A 51 9.50 1.73 3.94
C LEU A 51 9.03 2.98 4.69
N ALA A 52 9.59 3.29 5.85
CA ALA A 52 9.27 4.51 6.59
C ALA A 52 9.59 5.79 5.78
N GLN A 53 10.66 5.79 4.98
CA GLN A 53 11.02 6.90 4.07
C GLN A 53 9.99 7.17 2.96
N THR A 54 9.05 6.26 2.73
CA THR A 54 7.95 6.45 1.77
C THR A 54 6.81 7.30 2.35
N THR A 55 6.86 7.62 3.63
CA THR A 55 5.83 8.39 4.33
C THR A 55 6.07 9.88 4.26
N ARG A 56 4.99 10.67 4.22
CA ARG A 56 5.03 12.13 4.32
C ARG A 56 4.04 12.63 5.36
N LYS A 57 4.37 13.75 6.02
CA LYS A 57 3.52 14.45 6.99
C LYS A 57 3.08 15.82 6.47
N LYS A 58 2.08 16.38 7.14
CA LYS A 58 1.53 17.71 6.91
C LYS A 58 2.40 18.79 7.58
N PRO A 59 2.75 19.89 6.88
CA PRO A 59 3.15 19.98 5.47
C PRO A 59 4.67 19.91 5.35
N TRP A 60 5.26 19.05 4.51
CA TRP A 60 6.70 19.19 4.25
C TRP A 60 7.27 18.40 3.07
N PRO A 61 8.27 18.94 2.34
CA PRO A 61 8.12 20.00 1.35
C PRO A 61 7.29 19.55 0.12
N HIS A 62 6.90 18.28 0.06
CA HIS A 62 6.22 17.65 -1.07
C HIS A 62 4.74 17.32 -0.77
N ASN A 63 4.11 18.01 0.17
CA ASN A 63 2.66 17.93 0.45
C ASN A 63 2.03 19.34 0.36
N PRO A 64 1.96 19.94 -0.85
CA PRO A 64 1.53 21.33 -1.04
C PRO A 64 0.07 21.56 -0.65
N GLN A 65 -0.73 20.50 -0.60
CA GLN A 65 -2.14 20.54 -0.24
C GLN A 65 -2.38 20.42 1.27
N ASN A 66 -1.32 20.30 2.07
CA ASN A 66 -1.40 20.30 3.53
C ASN A 66 -2.36 19.20 4.06
N LEU A 67 -2.31 18.01 3.44
CA LEU A 67 -3.19 16.89 3.74
C LEU A 67 -2.62 16.01 4.85
N ASP A 68 -3.50 15.49 5.71
CA ASP A 68 -3.14 14.52 6.74
C ASP A 68 -3.41 13.09 6.26
N PHE A 69 -2.34 12.31 6.13
CA PHE A 69 -2.34 10.91 5.71
C PHE A 69 -2.22 9.95 6.91
N GLY A 70 -2.56 10.43 8.11
CA GLY A 70 -2.61 9.63 9.32
C GLY A 70 -1.23 9.23 9.82
N ARG A 71 -1.21 8.27 10.75
CA ARG A 71 0.02 7.79 11.38
C ARG A 71 0.44 6.46 10.77
N GLY A 72 1.67 6.39 10.26
CA GLY A 72 2.33 5.12 9.98
C GLY A 72 3.04 4.62 11.23
N MET A 73 2.68 3.43 11.73
CA MET A 73 3.34 2.82 12.87
C MET A 73 4.06 1.55 12.44
N PHE A 74 5.36 1.45 12.76
CA PHE A 74 6.16 0.26 12.49
C PHE A 74 6.32 -0.51 13.80
N LYS A 75 6.01 -1.82 13.77
CA LYS A 75 6.15 -2.72 14.91
C LYS A 75 7.15 -3.81 14.57
N TRP A 76 8.26 -3.81 15.30
CA TRP A 76 9.30 -4.82 15.14
C TRP A 76 9.11 -5.98 16.11
N ASP A 77 9.44 -7.18 15.66
CA ASP A 77 9.54 -8.37 16.49
C ASP A 77 10.86 -9.08 16.21
N TYR A 78 11.48 -9.62 17.25
CA TYR A 78 12.73 -10.35 17.16
C TYR A 78 12.53 -11.81 16.73
N ALA A 79 11.30 -12.33 16.83
CA ALA A 79 10.98 -13.65 16.33
C ALA A 79 11.09 -13.68 14.79
N ALA A 80 11.83 -14.67 14.29
CA ALA A 80 11.96 -14.92 12.86
C ALA A 80 10.94 -15.96 12.40
N TYR A 81 10.26 -15.67 11.30
CA TYR A 81 9.29 -16.58 10.70
C TYR A 81 9.65 -16.81 9.24
N ASN A 82 9.70 -18.08 8.84
CA ASN A 82 9.89 -18.44 7.44
C ASN A 82 8.68 -18.00 6.60
N MET A 83 8.89 -17.68 5.34
CA MET A 83 7.82 -17.33 4.39
C MET A 83 6.73 -18.41 4.27
N SER A 84 7.04 -19.68 4.52
CA SER A 84 6.05 -20.78 4.60
C SER A 84 5.11 -20.69 5.81
N GLN A 85 5.53 -20.01 6.88
CA GLN A 85 4.77 -19.80 8.12
C GLN A 85 3.84 -18.58 8.03
N TYR A 86 3.61 -18.00 6.84
CA TYR A 86 2.84 -16.77 6.67
C TYR A 86 1.45 -16.80 7.33
N LYS A 87 0.78 -17.96 7.40
CA LYS A 87 -0.53 -18.09 8.09
C LYS A 87 -0.44 -17.82 9.59
N GLN A 88 0.64 -18.29 10.24
CA GLN A 88 0.89 -18.00 11.66
C GLN A 88 1.12 -16.50 11.87
N VAL A 89 1.91 -15.89 11.00
CA VAL A 89 2.23 -14.45 11.07
C VAL A 89 0.99 -13.59 10.83
N LEU A 90 0.12 -13.99 9.88
CA LEU A 90 -1.18 -13.35 9.67
C LEU A 90 -2.02 -13.36 10.96
N SER A 91 -2.07 -14.49 11.66
CA SER A 91 -2.80 -14.58 12.95
C SER A 91 -2.22 -13.66 14.02
N ILE A 92 -0.90 -13.49 14.08
CA ILE A 92 -0.23 -12.58 15.03
C ILE A 92 -0.58 -11.13 14.68
N ALA A 93 -0.44 -10.75 13.41
CA ALA A 93 -0.78 -9.42 12.89
C ALA A 93 -2.24 -9.04 13.12
N GLN A 94 -3.13 -10.02 13.06
CA GLN A 94 -4.56 -9.88 13.29
C GLN A 94 -4.96 -9.81 14.77
N SER A 95 -4.05 -10.10 15.71
CA SER A 95 -4.35 -10.01 17.13
C SER A 95 -4.74 -8.57 17.53
N SER A 96 -5.64 -8.44 18.50
CA SER A 96 -6.14 -7.14 18.98
C SER A 96 -5.05 -6.22 19.54
N LYS A 97 -3.89 -6.78 19.92
CA LYS A 97 -2.73 -6.03 20.40
C LYS A 97 -1.94 -5.36 19.27
N LEU A 98 -2.04 -5.88 18.04
CA LEU A 98 -1.19 -5.47 16.92
C LEU A 98 -2.00 -4.81 15.79
N LEU A 99 -3.06 -5.48 15.32
CA LEU A 99 -3.95 -5.01 14.25
C LEU A 99 -3.18 -4.41 13.06
N ALA A 100 -2.23 -5.16 12.50
CA ALA A 100 -1.39 -4.71 11.41
C ALA A 100 -2.05 -4.83 10.04
N GLN A 101 -2.09 -3.73 9.28
CA GLN A 101 -2.65 -3.70 7.91
C GLN A 101 -1.66 -4.23 6.88
N MET A 102 -0.38 -4.33 7.24
CA MET A 102 0.68 -4.80 6.36
C MET A 102 1.73 -5.55 7.18
N ILE A 103 2.25 -6.63 6.60
CA ILE A 103 3.33 -7.44 7.16
C ILE A 103 4.42 -7.50 6.11
N VAL A 104 5.67 -7.40 6.54
CA VAL A 104 6.82 -7.67 5.69
C VAL A 104 7.57 -8.88 6.25
N LEU A 105 7.55 -9.97 5.50
CA LEU A 105 8.31 -11.19 5.77
C LEU A 105 9.47 -11.32 4.79
N GLY A 106 10.53 -11.98 5.20
CA GLY A 106 11.60 -12.27 4.26
C GLY A 106 12.57 -13.33 4.75
N ASN A 107 13.38 -13.76 3.79
CA ASN A 107 14.52 -14.65 4.00
C ASN A 107 15.77 -13.91 3.52
N THR A 108 16.88 -14.08 4.23
CA THR A 108 18.15 -13.44 3.91
C THR A 108 19.24 -14.48 3.78
N GLN A 109 20.13 -14.22 2.82
CA GLN A 109 21.31 -15.03 2.59
C GLN A 109 22.50 -14.14 2.29
N GLN A 110 23.62 -14.38 2.98
CA GLN A 110 24.90 -13.75 2.65
C GLN A 110 25.47 -14.40 1.38
N PHE A 111 25.85 -13.58 0.40
CA PHE A 111 26.54 -14.00 -0.82
C PHE A 111 27.77 -13.10 -1.05
N GLY A 112 28.94 -13.56 -0.60
CA GLY A 112 30.15 -12.73 -0.60
C GLY A 112 29.98 -11.51 0.30
N ARG A 113 30.13 -10.30 -0.27
CA ARG A 113 29.93 -9.00 0.41
C ARG A 113 28.53 -8.44 0.27
N GLU A 114 27.64 -9.19 -0.37
CA GLU A 114 26.26 -8.79 -0.62
C GLU A 114 25.31 -9.65 0.20
N VAL A 115 24.16 -9.07 0.53
CA VAL A 115 23.07 -9.76 1.23
C VAL A 115 21.90 -9.81 0.27
N VAL A 116 21.52 -11.02 -0.12
CA VAL A 116 20.35 -11.28 -0.96
C VAL A 116 19.14 -11.48 -0.06
N VAL A 117 18.04 -10.80 -0.40
CA VAL A 117 16.82 -10.79 0.41
C VAL A 117 15.62 -11.11 -0.46
N GLU A 118 14.90 -12.16 -0.11
CA GLU A 118 13.57 -12.43 -0.68
C GLU A 118 12.51 -11.87 0.27
N VAL A 119 11.48 -11.21 -0.27
CA VAL A 119 10.48 -10.52 0.54
C VAL A 119 9.07 -10.88 0.09
N ASP A 120 8.21 -11.15 1.07
CA ASP A 120 6.77 -11.19 0.93
C ASP A 120 6.14 -10.03 1.70
N VAL A 121 5.32 -9.25 0.99
CA VAL A 121 4.40 -8.31 1.62
C VAL A 121 3.03 -8.95 1.73
N LEU A 122 2.50 -9.05 2.94
CA LEU A 122 1.17 -9.61 3.22
C LEU A 122 0.25 -8.51 3.71
N LEU A 123 -1.00 -8.52 3.24
CA LEU A 123 -2.05 -7.59 3.65
C LEU A 123 -3.16 -8.39 4.33
N PRO A 124 -3.23 -8.40 5.68
CA PRO A 124 -4.22 -9.18 6.40
C PRO A 124 -5.65 -8.76 6.05
N SER A 125 -6.55 -9.73 6.10
CA SER A 125 -7.98 -9.50 5.91
C SER A 125 -8.65 -9.18 7.23
N TYR A 126 -9.48 -8.15 7.25
CA TYR A 126 -10.32 -7.81 8.39
C TYR A 126 -11.78 -7.74 7.95
N GLN A 127 -12.70 -7.85 8.91
CA GLN A 127 -14.07 -7.42 8.68
C GLN A 127 -14.04 -5.92 8.38
N SER A 128 -14.57 -5.52 7.22
CA SER A 128 -14.54 -4.12 6.79
C SER A 128 -15.32 -3.25 7.76
N SER A 129 -14.86 -2.01 7.93
CA SER A 129 -15.48 -1.03 8.81
C SER A 129 -16.87 -0.57 8.36
N ASP A 130 -17.25 -0.86 7.11
CA ASP A 130 -18.57 -0.56 6.58
C ASP A 130 -19.66 -1.53 7.08
N LYS A 131 -19.26 -2.66 7.65
CA LYS A 131 -20.14 -3.61 8.34
C LYS A 131 -19.96 -3.46 9.84
N ALA A 132 -21.06 -3.56 10.58
CA ALA A 132 -20.99 -3.65 12.03
C ALA A 132 -20.12 -4.86 12.40
N CYS A 133 -19.19 -4.66 13.34
CA CYS A 133 -18.33 -5.70 13.87
C CYS A 133 -19.14 -6.89 14.39
N ASP A 134 -19.03 -8.03 13.71
CA ASP A 134 -19.56 -9.29 14.22
C ASP A 134 -18.47 -10.01 15.00
N PHE A 135 -18.59 -10.02 16.32
CA PHE A 135 -17.65 -10.69 17.21
C PHE A 135 -17.67 -12.23 17.10
N ASN A 136 -18.66 -12.79 16.40
CA ASN A 136 -18.73 -14.23 16.11
C ASN A 136 -18.09 -14.60 14.75
N ALA A 137 -17.72 -13.61 13.94
CA ALA A 137 -17.12 -13.90 12.64
C ALA A 137 -15.66 -14.37 12.78
N LYS A 138 -15.21 -15.16 11.80
CA LYS A 138 -13.87 -15.76 11.78
C LYS A 138 -12.72 -14.74 11.63
N GLN A 139 -13.02 -13.53 11.17
CA GLN A 139 -12.03 -12.48 10.93
C GLN A 139 -12.09 -11.43 12.03
N PRO A 140 -10.96 -10.79 12.41
CA PRO A 140 -10.99 -9.69 13.36
C PRO A 140 -11.62 -8.45 12.75
N CYS A 141 -12.12 -7.57 13.61
CA CYS A 141 -12.60 -6.26 13.23
C CYS A 141 -11.49 -5.33 12.73
N ASP A 142 -11.78 -4.60 11.65
CA ASP A 142 -11.02 -3.42 11.30
C ASP A 142 -11.59 -2.22 12.06
N TYR A 143 -10.79 -1.60 12.92
CA TYR A 143 -11.20 -0.40 13.69
C TYR A 143 -10.89 0.91 12.96
N ARG A 144 -10.34 0.84 11.75
CA ARG A 144 -10.14 2.03 10.91
C ARG A 144 -11.48 2.59 10.47
N GLN A 145 -11.59 3.91 10.41
CA GLN A 145 -12.78 4.57 9.89
C GLN A 145 -12.94 4.33 8.38
N LYS A 146 -11.82 4.17 7.65
CA LYS A 146 -11.83 4.01 6.19
C LYS A 146 -10.92 2.89 5.69
N ASN A 147 -11.48 2.01 4.87
CA ASN A 147 -10.74 1.02 4.07
C ASN A 147 -10.40 1.59 2.68
N LEU A 148 -9.35 2.41 2.61
CA LEU A 148 -8.96 3.13 1.40
C LEU A 148 -8.42 2.23 0.28
N GLU A 149 -7.96 1.05 0.65
CA GLU A 149 -7.54 -0.01 -0.26
C GLU A 149 -8.68 -0.70 -1.00
N VAL A 150 -9.93 -0.48 -0.58
CA VAL A 150 -11.13 -0.97 -1.28
C VAL A 150 -11.60 0.10 -2.26
N TRP A 151 -12.07 -0.33 -3.43
CA TRP A 151 -12.64 0.54 -4.45
C TRP A 151 -14.17 0.47 -4.49
N PRO A 152 -14.90 1.31 -3.72
CA PRO A 152 -16.34 1.47 -3.87
C PRO A 152 -16.72 2.23 -5.13
N LEU A 153 -17.80 1.75 -5.77
CA LEU A 153 -18.72 2.50 -6.61
C LEU A 153 -20.12 2.48 -5.97
N VAL A 154 -20.91 3.53 -6.22
CA VAL A 154 -22.28 3.68 -5.68
C VAL A 154 -23.22 4.08 -6.81
N CYS A 155 -24.38 3.42 -6.88
CA CYS A 155 -25.49 3.75 -7.77
C CYS A 155 -26.78 3.56 -6.96
N GLY A 156 -27.59 4.61 -6.78
CA GLY A 156 -28.70 4.58 -5.83
C GLY A 156 -28.34 3.96 -4.46
N GLN A 157 -28.98 2.83 -4.13
CA GLN A 157 -28.69 2.04 -2.92
C GLN A 157 -27.68 0.89 -3.15
N GLN A 158 -27.32 0.62 -4.40
CA GLN A 158 -26.36 -0.42 -4.76
C GLN A 158 -24.93 0.06 -4.53
N LYS A 159 -24.10 -0.81 -3.98
CA LYS A 159 -22.68 -0.57 -3.76
C LYS A 159 -21.88 -1.73 -4.34
N LEU A 160 -20.90 -1.42 -5.16
CA LEU A 160 -19.92 -2.39 -5.65
C LEU A 160 -18.59 -2.12 -4.95
N TYR A 161 -18.04 -3.12 -4.27
CA TYR A 161 -16.76 -3.00 -3.59
C TYR A 161 -15.71 -3.89 -4.23
N THR A 162 -14.83 -3.28 -5.02
CA THR A 162 -13.70 -4.01 -5.62
C THR A 162 -12.53 -4.02 -4.64
N GLN A 163 -12.19 -5.22 -4.15
CA GLN A 163 -11.11 -5.45 -3.20
C GLN A 163 -9.74 -5.31 -3.87
N LEU A 164 -8.67 -5.24 -3.07
CA LEU A 164 -7.28 -5.34 -3.56
C LEU A 164 -7.10 -6.53 -4.52
N PRO A 165 -6.25 -6.39 -5.57
CA PRO A 165 -6.08 -7.46 -6.55
C PRO A 165 -5.47 -8.70 -5.91
N ARG A 166 -4.54 -8.50 -4.97
CA ARG A 166 -3.89 -9.55 -4.18
C ARG A 166 -3.67 -9.08 -2.74
N ARG A 167 -3.49 -10.06 -1.85
CA ARG A 167 -3.12 -9.84 -0.44
C ARG A 167 -1.74 -10.38 -0.08
N ARG A 168 -1.02 -10.95 -1.05
CA ARG A 168 0.36 -11.41 -0.91
C ARG A 168 1.13 -11.01 -2.16
N TYR A 169 2.20 -10.26 -1.98
CA TYR A 169 3.08 -9.79 -3.04
C TYR A 169 4.46 -10.34 -2.78
N ASN A 170 4.94 -11.17 -3.70
CA ASN A 170 6.30 -11.71 -3.67
C ASN A 170 7.20 -10.82 -4.52
N MET A 171 8.32 -10.39 -3.96
CA MET A 171 9.27 -9.50 -4.62
C MET A 171 10.60 -10.23 -4.79
N ALA A 172 11.24 -10.03 -5.95
CA ALA A 172 12.47 -10.73 -6.26
C ALA A 172 13.66 -10.19 -5.44
N GLY A 173 14.74 -10.95 -5.41
CA GLY A 173 15.94 -10.73 -4.60
C GLY A 173 16.40 -9.28 -4.55
N ILE A 174 16.24 -8.64 -3.38
CA ILE A 174 16.83 -7.34 -3.09
C ILE A 174 18.29 -7.60 -2.70
N VAL A 175 19.21 -6.88 -3.33
CA VAL A 175 20.64 -6.97 -3.01
C VAL A 175 21.02 -5.77 -2.15
N LEU A 176 21.51 -6.05 -0.95
CA LEU A 176 21.98 -5.04 0.01
C LEU A 176 23.49 -5.18 0.21
N ASP A 177 24.17 -4.05 0.41
CA ASP A 177 25.59 -4.04 0.78
C ASP A 177 25.77 -4.48 2.24
N GLU A 178 26.72 -5.37 2.52
CA GLU A 178 26.99 -5.88 3.88
C GLU A 178 27.26 -4.75 4.89
N ASP A 179 28.02 -3.72 4.50
CA ASP A 179 28.33 -2.57 5.36
C ASP A 179 27.07 -1.82 5.80
N VAL A 180 26.05 -1.76 4.95
CA VAL A 180 24.75 -1.18 5.30
C VAL A 180 24.07 -2.06 6.33
N VAL A 181 23.98 -3.37 6.06
CA VAL A 181 23.30 -4.32 6.97
C VAL A 181 23.99 -4.38 8.34
N ALA A 182 25.32 -4.37 8.37
CA ALA A 182 26.10 -4.38 9.60
C ALA A 182 25.92 -3.13 10.47
N ARG A 183 25.62 -1.96 9.87
CA ARG A 183 25.37 -0.71 10.61
C ARG A 183 24.01 -0.69 11.30
N PHE A 184 23.04 -1.42 10.79
CA PHE A 184 21.65 -1.40 11.27
C PHE A 184 21.29 -2.64 12.09
N ARG A 185 22.23 -3.10 12.95
CA ARG A 185 22.00 -4.27 13.82
C ARG A 185 20.74 -4.16 14.67
N LYS A 186 20.43 -2.94 15.10
CA LYS A 186 19.18 -2.56 15.76
C LYS A 186 18.83 -1.14 15.36
N VAL A 187 17.54 -0.82 15.37
CA VAL A 187 17.04 0.56 15.25
C VAL A 187 17.61 1.43 16.37
N LYS A 188 17.77 0.84 17.56
CA LYS A 188 18.36 1.45 18.75
C LYS A 188 19.85 1.72 18.58
N GLY A 189 20.29 2.91 18.99
CA GLY A 189 21.70 3.28 19.04
C GLY A 189 22.20 4.05 17.82
N LEU A 190 21.35 4.35 16.85
CA LEU A 190 21.68 5.31 15.80
C LEU A 190 21.85 6.72 16.41
N PRO A 191 22.95 7.43 16.08
CA PRO A 191 23.22 8.76 16.61
C PRO A 191 22.21 9.78 16.06
N ILE A 192 21.68 10.60 16.95
CA ILE A 192 20.78 11.71 16.65
C ILE A 192 21.60 13.00 16.68
N THR A 193 21.57 13.77 15.59
CA THR A 193 22.22 15.07 15.49
C THR A 193 21.22 16.22 15.55
N SER A 194 21.66 17.39 16.02
CA SER A 194 20.80 18.58 16.16
C SER A 194 20.32 19.15 14.81
N SER A 195 21.11 19.00 13.75
CA SER A 195 20.79 19.42 12.38
C SER A 195 21.38 18.46 11.35
N ILE A 196 20.95 18.60 10.09
CA ILE A 196 21.41 17.77 8.96
C ILE A 196 22.94 17.87 8.77
N GLN A 197 23.52 19.05 8.97
CA GLN A 197 24.95 19.31 8.79
C GLN A 197 25.77 19.16 10.08
N SER A 198 25.11 18.99 11.23
CA SER A 198 25.80 18.86 12.51
C SER A 198 26.39 17.47 12.68
N THR A 199 27.61 17.42 13.22
CA THR A 199 28.24 16.18 13.72
C THR A 199 28.03 15.99 15.23
N GLU A 200 27.42 16.95 15.90
CA GLU A 200 27.14 16.90 17.33
C GLU A 200 26.03 15.89 17.60
N VAL A 201 26.36 14.84 18.36
CA VAL A 201 25.40 13.81 18.77
C VAL A 201 24.68 14.28 20.03
N ILE A 202 23.40 14.63 19.89
CA ILE A 202 22.52 15.07 20.98
C ILE A 202 21.80 13.90 21.68
N GLY A 203 21.96 12.69 21.15
CA GLY A 203 21.40 11.49 21.75
C GLY A 203 21.44 10.28 20.82
N TYR A 204 20.78 9.21 21.24
CA TYR A 204 20.69 7.97 20.48
C TYR A 204 19.25 7.48 20.45
N THR A 205 18.88 6.88 19.32
CA THR A 205 17.59 6.22 19.13
C THR A 205 17.36 5.11 20.16
N GLY A 206 16.12 5.04 20.65
CA GLY A 206 15.59 3.95 21.47
C GLY A 206 14.81 2.92 20.66
N ASP A 207 13.99 2.15 21.37
CA ASP A 207 13.13 1.13 20.77
C ASP A 207 11.86 1.76 20.14
N ASP A 208 11.43 2.91 20.64
CA ASP A 208 10.33 3.70 20.06
C ASP A 208 10.88 4.85 19.21
N LEU A 209 10.47 4.88 17.95
CA LEU A 209 10.77 5.95 17.00
C LEU A 209 9.49 6.62 16.52
N GLN A 210 9.46 7.94 16.63
CA GLN A 210 8.47 8.76 15.95
C GLN A 210 9.14 9.51 14.81
N PHE A 211 8.92 9.07 13.57
CA PHE A 211 9.42 9.77 12.39
C PHE A 211 8.67 11.08 12.18
N LEU A 212 9.42 12.15 11.91
CA LEU A 212 8.93 13.51 11.72
C LEU A 212 9.18 13.99 10.29
N GLU A 213 10.33 13.67 9.72
CA GLU A 213 10.78 14.19 8.42
C GLU A 213 11.66 13.18 7.68
N PHE A 214 11.51 13.08 6.36
CA PHE A 214 12.37 12.24 5.51
C PHE A 214 12.94 13.03 4.35
N ASN A 215 14.27 13.17 4.31
CA ASN A 215 14.98 13.86 3.23
C ASN A 215 15.58 12.89 2.23
N ARG A 216 14.75 12.01 1.64
CA ARG A 216 15.23 10.90 0.79
C ARG A 216 16.09 11.33 -0.41
N TYR A 217 15.99 12.60 -0.84
CA TYR A 217 16.75 13.15 -1.97
C TYR A 217 18.10 13.75 -1.56
N LEU A 218 18.34 13.97 -0.26
CA LEU A 218 19.62 14.48 0.23
C LEU A 218 20.62 13.32 0.44
N PRO A 219 21.94 13.58 0.38
CA PRO A 219 22.96 12.59 0.70
C PRO A 219 22.72 11.97 2.07
N ASN A 220 22.73 10.63 2.13
CA ASN A 220 22.45 9.83 3.33
C ASN A 220 21.04 9.98 3.93
N ALA A 221 20.07 10.43 3.13
CA ALA A 221 18.65 10.48 3.47
C ALA A 221 18.34 10.88 4.93
N PRO A 222 18.84 12.06 5.39
CA PRO A 222 18.73 12.47 6.78
C PRO A 222 17.26 12.52 7.19
N THR A 223 16.95 11.84 8.28
CA THR A 223 15.59 11.58 8.72
C THR A 223 15.40 12.19 10.09
N LYS A 224 14.52 13.19 10.20
CA LYS A 224 14.19 13.78 11.49
C LYS A 224 13.26 12.84 12.23
N LEU A 225 13.60 12.53 13.48
CA LEU A 225 12.80 11.68 14.34
C LEU A 225 12.84 12.17 15.79
N ARG A 226 11.90 11.67 16.57
CA ARG A 226 11.88 11.80 18.02
C ARG A 226 12.05 10.42 18.66
N SER A 227 12.96 10.32 19.64
CA SER A 227 13.16 9.11 20.42
C SER A 227 13.78 9.44 21.78
N LYS A 228 13.27 8.79 22.85
CA LYS A 228 13.73 9.00 24.25
C LYS A 228 13.81 10.49 24.66
N GLY A 229 12.86 11.31 24.21
CA GLY A 229 12.83 12.74 24.49
C GLY A 229 13.74 13.60 23.59
N ASN A 230 14.64 13.01 22.81
CA ASN A 230 15.47 13.72 21.85
C ASN A 230 14.75 13.86 20.51
N GLU A 231 14.81 15.04 19.90
CA GLU A 231 14.33 15.32 18.55
C GLU A 231 15.48 15.83 17.70
N GLY A 232 15.77 15.16 16.59
CA GLY A 232 16.89 15.51 15.72
C GLY A 232 16.97 14.60 14.50
N TYR A 233 18.09 14.65 13.78
CA TYR A 233 18.30 13.93 12.53
C TYR A 233 19.11 12.66 12.74
N VAL A 234 18.70 11.60 12.05
CA VAL A 234 19.47 10.37 11.90
C VAL A 234 19.82 10.20 10.44
N SER A 235 21.09 9.93 10.17
CA SER A 235 21.58 9.62 8.84
C SER A 235 21.22 8.19 8.47
N LEU A 236 20.38 8.03 7.43
CA LEU A 236 20.01 6.74 6.86
C LEU A 236 20.77 6.62 5.52
N PRO A 237 22.05 6.17 5.51
CA PRO A 237 22.85 6.04 4.29
C PRO A 237 22.06 5.35 3.18
N LYS A 238 22.36 5.63 1.91
CA LYS A 238 21.73 4.92 0.79
C LYS A 238 21.85 3.41 1.03
N ILE A 239 20.70 2.80 1.28
CA ILE A 239 20.61 1.43 1.77
C ILE A 239 20.83 0.42 0.64
N SER A 240 20.60 0.83 -0.60
CA SER A 240 20.80 0.04 -1.81
C SER A 240 21.37 0.92 -2.93
N LYS A 241 22.21 0.32 -3.79
CA LYS A 241 22.79 0.98 -4.98
C LYS A 241 21.73 1.31 -6.06
N GLN A 242 20.56 0.67 -5.99
CA GLN A 242 19.42 0.87 -6.89
C GLN A 242 18.13 1.11 -6.09
N ASN A 243 17.13 1.78 -6.67
CA ASN A 243 15.79 1.83 -6.06
C ASN A 243 15.26 0.39 -5.97
N SER A 244 14.93 -0.08 -4.76
CA SER A 244 14.46 -1.46 -4.58
C SER A 244 12.99 -1.58 -5.03
N GLU A 245 12.69 -2.65 -5.79
CA GLU A 245 11.32 -3.07 -6.14
C GLU A 245 10.43 -3.12 -4.88
N PHE A 246 11.02 -3.49 -3.73
CA PHE A 246 10.39 -3.42 -2.43
C PHE A 246 9.95 -2.02 -2.03
N THR A 247 10.84 -1.03 -2.03
CA THR A 247 10.49 0.32 -1.59
C THR A 247 9.36 0.89 -2.43
N ASP A 248 9.36 0.60 -3.73
CA ASP A 248 8.35 1.11 -4.65
C ASP A 248 7.02 0.37 -4.53
N MET A 249 7.01 -0.96 -4.53
CA MET A 249 5.76 -1.71 -4.42
C MET A 249 5.17 -1.66 -3.01
N ALA A 250 5.97 -1.96 -1.99
CA ALA A 250 5.55 -1.93 -0.59
C ALA A 250 5.18 -0.50 -0.15
N GLY A 251 5.96 0.49 -0.59
CA GLY A 251 5.65 1.90 -0.39
C GLY A 251 4.34 2.32 -1.04
N GLY A 252 4.10 1.91 -2.29
CA GLY A 252 2.84 2.18 -2.99
C GLY A 252 1.63 1.59 -2.28
N LEU A 253 1.72 0.34 -1.82
CA LEU A 253 0.67 -0.31 -1.01
C LEU A 253 0.42 0.44 0.31
N PHE A 254 1.48 0.82 1.01
CA PHE A 254 1.36 1.56 2.25
C PHE A 254 0.75 2.95 2.04
N GLN A 255 1.08 3.61 0.94
CA GLN A 255 0.52 4.90 0.53
C GLN A 255 -0.98 4.77 0.17
N VAL A 256 -1.39 3.68 -0.49
CA VAL A 256 -2.81 3.35 -0.74
C VAL A 256 -3.59 3.23 0.57
N LEU A 257 -3.09 2.45 1.53
CA LEU A 257 -3.72 2.28 2.85
C LEU A 257 -3.92 3.62 3.58
N ARG A 258 -3.06 4.60 3.29
CA ARG A 258 -3.04 5.93 3.91
C ARG A 258 -3.78 7.01 3.11
N GLY A 259 -4.26 6.71 1.90
CA GLY A 259 -4.92 7.68 1.03
C GLY A 259 -3.97 8.66 0.34
N ASP A 260 -2.68 8.33 0.31
CA ASP A 260 -1.66 9.13 -0.37
C ASP A 260 -1.59 8.75 -1.87
N TRP A 261 -2.62 9.15 -2.60
CA TRP A 261 -2.79 8.77 -4.00
C TRP A 261 -1.68 9.27 -4.92
N GLN A 262 -1.13 10.46 -4.65
CA GLN A 262 -0.07 11.02 -5.47
C GLN A 262 1.22 10.22 -5.34
N GLU A 263 1.65 9.92 -4.10
CA GLU A 263 2.86 9.12 -3.92
C GLU A 263 2.64 7.67 -4.32
N ALA A 264 1.46 7.09 -4.05
CA ALA A 264 1.12 5.75 -4.52
C ALA A 264 1.25 5.63 -6.05
N HIS A 265 0.72 6.61 -6.80
CA HIS A 265 0.87 6.66 -8.26
C HIS A 265 2.35 6.70 -8.68
N SER A 266 3.15 7.57 -8.05
CA SER A 266 4.58 7.68 -8.33
C SER A 266 5.32 6.38 -8.05
N SER A 267 4.99 5.71 -6.94
CA SER A 267 5.59 4.45 -6.52
C SER A 267 5.27 3.32 -7.49
N PHE A 268 4.00 3.11 -7.85
CA PHE A 268 3.63 2.12 -8.86
C PHE A 268 4.20 2.44 -10.25
N SER A 269 4.36 3.72 -10.60
CA SER A 269 5.04 4.11 -11.85
C SER A 269 6.50 3.69 -11.86
N ARG A 270 7.21 3.76 -10.73
CA ARG A 270 8.60 3.28 -10.63
C ARG A 270 8.68 1.75 -10.72
N VAL A 271 7.72 1.03 -10.15
CA VAL A 271 7.60 -0.44 -10.35
C VAL A 271 7.47 -0.79 -11.82
N LEU A 272 6.60 -0.08 -12.56
CA LEU A 272 6.33 -0.32 -13.98
C LEU A 272 7.51 0.05 -14.90
N ASN A 273 8.22 1.14 -14.56
CA ASN A 273 9.38 1.61 -15.33
C ASN A 273 10.66 0.82 -15.03
N ASN A 274 10.67 0.00 -13.97
CA ASN A 274 11.81 -0.82 -13.65
C ASN A 274 11.90 -2.02 -14.62
N PRO A 275 12.98 -2.13 -15.41
CA PRO A 275 13.11 -3.17 -16.44
C PRO A 275 13.19 -4.59 -15.87
N VAL A 276 13.60 -4.76 -14.61
CA VAL A 276 13.75 -6.09 -13.99
C VAL A 276 12.50 -6.55 -13.22
N THR A 277 11.48 -5.69 -13.07
CA THR A 277 10.22 -6.07 -12.41
C THR A 277 9.53 -7.20 -13.18
N ARG A 278 9.17 -8.27 -12.46
CA ARG A 278 8.51 -9.45 -13.04
C ARG A 278 7.05 -9.14 -13.43
N ILE A 279 6.54 -9.83 -14.44
CA ILE A 279 5.18 -9.61 -14.99
C ILE A 279 4.09 -9.62 -13.90
N PRO A 280 4.04 -10.59 -12.95
CA PRO A 280 2.98 -10.59 -11.93
C PRO A 280 2.92 -9.30 -11.12
N LEU A 281 4.09 -8.74 -10.75
CA LEU A 281 4.14 -7.49 -10.00
C LEU A 281 3.80 -6.28 -10.87
N LYS A 282 4.15 -6.31 -12.17
CA LYS A 282 3.71 -5.29 -13.13
C LYS A 282 2.19 -5.27 -13.27
N VAL A 283 1.54 -6.44 -13.36
CA VAL A 283 0.08 -6.56 -13.41
C VAL A 283 -0.53 -5.88 -12.19
N ASP A 284 -0.10 -6.26 -10.98
CA ASP A 284 -0.61 -5.63 -9.74
C ASP A 284 -0.35 -4.12 -9.70
N ALA A 285 0.83 -3.66 -10.13
CA ALA A 285 1.16 -2.24 -10.18
C ALA A 285 0.30 -1.46 -11.18
N TYR A 286 -0.01 -2.04 -12.34
CA TYR A 286 -0.99 -1.45 -13.28
C TYR A 286 -2.39 -1.37 -12.67
N LEU A 287 -2.88 -2.43 -12.03
CA LEU A 287 -4.20 -2.45 -11.40
C LEU A 287 -4.32 -1.39 -10.30
N LEU A 288 -3.33 -1.33 -9.41
CA LEU A 288 -3.31 -0.38 -8.30
C LEU A 288 -3.08 1.06 -8.80
N ARG A 289 -2.21 1.29 -9.79
CA ARG A 289 -2.02 2.61 -10.40
C ARG A 289 -3.30 3.09 -11.09
N GLY A 290 -3.99 2.23 -11.83
CA GLY A 290 -5.25 2.54 -12.48
C GLY A 290 -6.34 2.96 -11.48
N MET A 291 -6.53 2.19 -10.40
CA MET A 291 -7.41 2.59 -9.30
C MET A 291 -7.00 3.94 -8.69
N VAL A 292 -5.71 4.13 -8.43
CA VAL A 292 -5.17 5.39 -7.89
C VAL A 292 -5.42 6.57 -8.84
N GLN A 293 -5.39 6.38 -10.17
CA GLN A 293 -5.75 7.42 -11.13
C GLN A 293 -7.21 7.83 -10.97
N PHE A 294 -8.15 6.87 -10.90
CA PHE A 294 -9.56 7.17 -10.64
C PHE A 294 -9.74 7.89 -9.29
N ARG A 295 -9.01 7.47 -8.25
CA ARG A 295 -9.01 8.15 -6.95
C ARG A 295 -8.55 9.60 -7.01
N ARG A 296 -7.63 9.93 -7.94
CA ARG A 296 -7.16 11.29 -8.20
C ARG A 296 -8.11 12.09 -9.10
N GLY A 297 -9.20 11.50 -9.59
CA GLY A 297 -10.11 12.10 -10.56
C GLY A 297 -9.63 12.01 -12.01
N ASN A 298 -8.64 11.16 -12.30
CA ASN A 298 -8.13 10.91 -13.65
C ASN A 298 -8.69 9.60 -14.21
N ASN A 299 -8.55 9.39 -15.52
CA ASN A 299 -8.86 8.13 -16.15
C ASN A 299 -7.73 7.11 -15.93
N GLY A 300 -8.04 6.01 -15.23
CA GLY A 300 -7.11 4.90 -15.01
C GLY A 300 -7.29 3.71 -15.97
N LEU A 301 -8.26 3.75 -16.88
CA LEU A 301 -8.67 2.58 -17.66
C LEU A 301 -7.56 2.01 -18.55
N ALA A 302 -6.69 2.87 -19.09
CA ALA A 302 -5.54 2.41 -19.88
C ALA A 302 -4.59 1.49 -19.09
N ASP A 303 -4.34 1.82 -17.82
CA ASP A 303 -3.52 0.96 -16.94
C ASP A 303 -4.22 -0.37 -16.69
N LEU A 304 -5.53 -0.35 -16.45
CA LEU A 304 -6.31 -1.56 -16.19
C LEU A 304 -6.36 -2.47 -17.41
N SER A 305 -6.53 -1.91 -18.62
CA SER A 305 -6.47 -2.67 -19.87
C SER A 305 -5.09 -3.27 -20.09
N GLN A 306 -4.00 -2.54 -19.80
CA GLN A 306 -2.65 -3.08 -19.91
C GLN A 306 -2.40 -4.27 -18.97
N ALA A 307 -2.98 -4.24 -17.76
CA ALA A 307 -2.93 -5.37 -16.84
C ALA A 307 -3.67 -6.60 -17.41
N VAL A 308 -4.83 -6.41 -18.03
CA VAL A 308 -5.60 -7.48 -18.68
C VAL A 308 -4.86 -8.04 -19.90
N GLU A 309 -4.18 -7.21 -20.69
CA GLU A 309 -3.34 -7.69 -21.79
C GLU A 309 -2.19 -8.57 -21.30
N LEU A 310 -1.55 -8.20 -20.18
CA LEU A 310 -0.46 -8.98 -19.58
C LEU A 310 -0.93 -10.28 -18.91
N ALA A 311 -2.16 -10.29 -18.38
CA ALA A 311 -2.74 -11.43 -17.68
C ALA A 311 -4.23 -11.61 -18.03
N PRO A 312 -4.57 -12.08 -19.25
CA PRO A 312 -5.94 -12.09 -19.78
C PRO A 312 -6.91 -13.05 -19.09
N TYR A 313 -6.38 -13.92 -18.21
CA TYR A 313 -7.11 -14.89 -17.41
C TYR A 313 -7.02 -14.60 -15.90
N ASP A 314 -6.47 -13.46 -15.49
CA ASP A 314 -6.46 -13.04 -14.09
C ASP A 314 -7.80 -12.40 -13.72
N VAL A 315 -8.56 -13.06 -12.84
CA VAL A 315 -9.88 -12.59 -12.37
C VAL A 315 -9.78 -11.20 -11.72
N GLY A 316 -8.71 -10.92 -10.99
CA GLY A 316 -8.48 -9.62 -10.36
C GLY A 316 -8.35 -8.52 -11.40
N ALA A 317 -7.62 -8.76 -12.48
CA ALA A 317 -7.47 -7.81 -13.57
C ALA A 317 -8.81 -7.51 -14.26
N ILE A 318 -9.63 -8.54 -14.53
CA ILE A 318 -10.97 -8.37 -15.10
C ILE A 318 -11.89 -7.58 -14.15
N ARG A 319 -11.90 -7.90 -12.85
CA ARG A 319 -12.68 -7.16 -11.83
C ARG A 319 -12.36 -5.67 -11.85
N TYR A 320 -11.08 -5.34 -11.86
CA TYR A 320 -10.61 -3.96 -11.93
C TYR A 320 -10.99 -3.30 -13.25
N GLN A 321 -10.80 -3.95 -14.40
CA GLN A 321 -11.18 -3.40 -15.70
C GLN A 321 -12.68 -3.05 -15.74
N LEU A 322 -13.54 -3.98 -15.36
CA LEU A 322 -14.99 -3.78 -15.31
C LEU A 322 -15.39 -2.65 -14.36
N THR A 323 -14.75 -2.58 -13.19
CA THR A 323 -14.94 -1.47 -12.23
C THR A 323 -14.52 -0.13 -12.84
N GLY A 324 -13.38 -0.09 -13.53
CA GLY A 324 -12.89 1.11 -14.21
C GLY A 324 -13.77 1.56 -15.35
N MET A 325 -14.35 0.63 -16.11
CA MET A 325 -15.33 0.94 -17.17
C MET A 325 -16.58 1.60 -16.58
N LEU A 326 -17.13 1.05 -15.49
CA LEU A 326 -18.26 1.67 -14.79
C LEU A 326 -17.89 3.04 -14.21
N ALA A 327 -16.71 3.16 -13.59
CA ALA A 327 -16.24 4.42 -13.01
C ALA A 327 -16.03 5.53 -14.05
N LEU A 328 -15.69 5.16 -15.30
CA LEU A 328 -15.55 6.09 -16.42
C LEU A 328 -16.88 6.44 -17.08
N GLY A 329 -17.96 5.72 -16.76
CA GLY A 329 -19.29 5.92 -17.35
C GLY A 329 -19.48 5.20 -18.69
N ASN A 330 -18.77 4.10 -18.94
CA ASN A 330 -19.04 3.25 -20.11
C ASN A 330 -20.47 2.70 -20.04
N SER A 331 -21.10 2.51 -21.20
CA SER A 331 -22.49 2.02 -21.26
C SER A 331 -22.64 0.63 -20.65
N SER A 332 -23.79 0.39 -20.02
CA SER A 332 -24.12 -0.90 -19.41
C SER A 332 -24.00 -2.06 -20.41
N ASP A 333 -24.33 -1.87 -21.68
CA ASP A 333 -24.19 -2.89 -22.72
C ASP A 333 -22.73 -3.25 -23.01
N THR A 334 -21.85 -2.24 -23.08
CA THR A 334 -20.40 -2.47 -23.26
C THR A 334 -19.82 -3.25 -22.08
N VAL A 335 -20.22 -2.89 -20.85
CA VAL A 335 -19.75 -3.56 -19.64
C VAL A 335 -20.29 -5.01 -19.58
N LYS A 336 -21.56 -5.24 -19.93
CA LYS A 336 -22.16 -6.58 -20.01
C LYS A 336 -21.48 -7.44 -21.06
N GLN A 337 -21.12 -6.88 -22.21
CA GLN A 337 -20.41 -7.64 -23.25
C GLN A 337 -19.10 -8.19 -22.71
N VAL A 338 -18.23 -7.33 -22.16
CA VAL A 338 -16.95 -7.74 -21.58
C VAL A 338 -17.15 -8.74 -20.44
N LEU A 339 -18.14 -8.50 -19.57
CA LEU A 339 -18.45 -9.41 -18.48
C LEU A 339 -18.86 -10.80 -18.98
N ASN A 340 -19.72 -10.88 -20.00
CA ASN A 340 -20.17 -12.15 -20.58
C ASN A 340 -19.02 -12.91 -21.24
N GLU A 341 -18.16 -12.21 -21.99
CA GLU A 341 -16.97 -12.80 -22.62
C GLU A 341 -16.00 -13.40 -21.58
N LYS A 342 -15.93 -12.80 -20.39
CA LYS A 342 -15.00 -13.19 -19.31
C LYS A 342 -15.65 -13.96 -18.17
N ARG A 343 -16.95 -14.24 -18.25
CA ARG A 343 -17.73 -14.85 -17.16
C ARG A 343 -17.17 -16.19 -16.71
N PHE A 344 -16.60 -16.96 -17.63
CA PHE A 344 -16.01 -18.28 -17.36
C PHE A 344 -14.83 -18.24 -16.37
N LEU A 345 -14.25 -17.07 -16.10
CA LEU A 345 -13.17 -16.89 -15.14
C LEU A 345 -13.66 -16.82 -13.68
N PHE A 346 -14.94 -16.54 -13.47
CA PHE A 346 -15.51 -16.35 -12.15
C PHE A 346 -16.10 -17.67 -11.60
N GLU A 347 -16.00 -17.86 -10.29
CA GLU A 347 -16.67 -18.96 -9.60
C GLU A 347 -18.20 -18.77 -9.65
N THR A 348 -18.96 -19.87 -9.57
CA THR A 348 -20.43 -19.83 -9.72
C THR A 348 -21.11 -19.03 -8.61
N ASP A 349 -20.53 -19.03 -7.41
CA ASP A 349 -21.01 -18.32 -6.21
C ASP A 349 -20.18 -17.06 -5.89
N ASP A 350 -19.46 -16.52 -6.89
CA ASP A 350 -18.66 -15.30 -6.73
C ASP A 350 -19.56 -14.10 -6.34
N VAL A 351 -19.44 -13.68 -5.08
CA VAL A 351 -20.24 -12.58 -4.52
C VAL A 351 -20.00 -11.26 -5.26
N TRP A 352 -18.75 -10.99 -5.66
CA TRP A 352 -18.43 -9.76 -6.40
C TRP A 352 -19.09 -9.76 -7.76
N LEU A 353 -19.15 -10.91 -8.45
CA LEU A 353 -19.84 -11.03 -9.74
C LEU A 353 -21.33 -10.69 -9.60
N LYS A 354 -21.99 -11.23 -8.58
CA LYS A 354 -23.40 -10.92 -8.29
C LYS A 354 -23.61 -9.42 -8.01
N ASP A 355 -22.74 -8.83 -7.21
CA ASP A 355 -22.80 -7.40 -6.89
C ASP A 355 -22.56 -6.52 -8.13
N MET A 356 -21.65 -6.94 -9.02
CA MET A 356 -21.38 -6.28 -10.30
C MET A 356 -22.62 -6.29 -11.20
N GLU A 357 -23.31 -7.42 -11.33
CA GLU A 357 -24.53 -7.53 -12.14
C GLU A 357 -25.65 -6.63 -11.61
N ASN A 358 -25.84 -6.61 -10.29
CA ASN A 358 -26.81 -5.73 -9.63
C ASN A 358 -26.45 -4.24 -9.86
N PHE A 359 -25.16 -3.91 -9.81
CA PHE A 359 -24.68 -2.56 -10.04
C PHE A 359 -24.94 -2.10 -11.49
N ILE A 360 -24.65 -2.94 -12.49
CA ILE A 360 -24.93 -2.65 -13.90
C ILE A 360 -26.42 -2.42 -14.12
N ALA A 361 -27.28 -3.22 -13.50
CA ALA A 361 -28.73 -3.06 -13.61
C ALA A 361 -29.20 -1.72 -13.02
N CYS A 362 -28.59 -1.30 -11.90
CA CYS A 362 -28.84 0.02 -11.33
C CYS A 362 -28.41 1.14 -12.28
N SER A 363 -27.18 1.10 -12.80
CA SER A 363 -26.64 2.19 -13.62
C SER A 363 -27.40 2.37 -14.93
N ALA A 364 -27.97 1.29 -15.49
CA ALA A 364 -28.81 1.35 -16.68
C ALA A 364 -30.15 2.09 -16.47
N ASN A 365 -30.64 2.19 -15.23
CA ASN A 365 -31.91 2.85 -14.92
C ASN A 365 -31.72 4.35 -14.59
N GLU A 366 -30.49 4.79 -14.30
CA GLU A 366 -30.15 6.19 -14.00
C GLU A 366 -29.66 6.96 -15.24
N SER A 367 -29.23 6.25 -16.29
CA SER A 367 -28.87 6.77 -17.61
C SER A 367 -30.06 6.87 -18.54
#